data_AF-A0A1H4L3A2-F1
#
_entry.id   AF-A0A1H4L3A2-F1
#
_cell.length_a   1.000
_cell.length_b   1.000
_cell.length_c   1.000
_cell.angle_alpha   90.00
_cell.angle_beta   90.00
_cell.angle_gamma   90.00
#
_symmetry.space_group_name_H-M   'P 1'
#
loop_
_entity.id
_entity.type
_entity.pdbx_description
1 polymer ?
#
loop_
_entity_poly.entity_id
_entity_poly.type
_entity_poly.pdbx_seq_one_letter_code
_entity_poly.pdbx_strand_id
1 'polypeptide(L)'
;MTFRFHPSFKVLLFLLVLLSAIILPAKPTWALSYSYVTFPDGKLGIARPDIGVNFMDLSEQLAPVSYEMYINNKLVNAVYDPNKTQYVYHPGNDLSPGNYAVKLVFRYDGYQAKTLEWSFSILSGAASLSAGSTAEQRAGLQAINDYRQLLGLSPVVFNNALNTAALKHAHYLAVNKIDPINTSDSLHDENPSKTAYIGKSLADRINYVGYGKGAAEDVAYKRSTLVEAIDSLFDAPYHRSPFLSPDMTEIGIAKEGDFHVVEFGYKSPATSQLVVSPSDGDVFVPTSFDGHEAPDPIRIHPGASYPVGYPIMASVTGPGISKTTLQSATLADSSGKKIELLQNQASNDDHLDTEVILLPAVALQADTVYQASVKLTTIYKDGRTQSFDKTWKFRTEPTPGIGSDKLHADTNGYMLQIGNLGLIRQHSVSFGLDNNYYLLDQVRFPMTRTPYIVDGTSFLYIRDLAAALGATVSWDDSRKAAIYKKNDKTVTFFTNRNVYAINGVEYSTGAPAQLINEMTMLPVRLLSFTLGAKVDYVDSTRTVILSY
;
A
#
# COMPACT_ATOMS: atom_id res chain seq x y z
N MET A 1 37.65 99.53 -5.80
CA MET A 1 38.79 98.65 -6.08
C MET A 1 38.37 97.23 -5.74
N THR A 2 38.42 96.35 -6.74
CA THR A 2 38.32 94.88 -6.73
C THR A 2 38.40 94.17 -5.36
N PHE A 3 37.38 93.39 -5.02
CA PHE A 3 37.51 92.23 -4.13
C PHE A 3 37.36 90.94 -4.93
N ARG A 4 38.47 90.19 -5.02
CA ARG A 4 38.48 88.75 -5.34
C ARG A 4 38.04 87.99 -4.08
N PHE A 5 37.11 87.05 -4.23
CA PHE A 5 36.93 85.92 -3.32
C PHE A 5 36.87 84.60 -4.10
N HIS A 6 37.24 83.53 -3.40
CA HIS A 6 37.92 82.31 -3.82
C HIS A 6 37.11 81.29 -4.67
N PRO A 7 37.81 80.39 -5.40
CA PRO A 7 37.20 79.34 -6.22
C PRO A 7 36.67 78.12 -5.42
N SER A 8 36.70 78.14 -4.08
CA SER A 8 36.32 77.01 -3.23
C SER A 8 34.81 76.83 -3.02
N PHE A 9 33.96 77.78 -3.43
CA PHE A 9 32.51 77.68 -3.20
C PHE A 9 31.75 76.96 -4.31
N LYS A 10 32.33 76.83 -5.50
CA LYS A 10 31.71 76.09 -6.62
C LYS A 10 31.98 74.59 -6.61
N VAL A 11 32.99 74.13 -5.86
CA VAL A 11 33.29 72.69 -5.70
C VAL A 11 32.41 72.07 -4.60
N LEU A 12 32.04 72.83 -3.56
CA LEU A 12 31.22 72.30 -2.46
C LEU A 12 29.75 72.08 -2.86
N LEU A 13 29.20 72.92 -3.74
CA LEU A 13 27.83 72.75 -4.24
C LEU A 13 27.71 71.63 -5.28
N PHE A 14 28.79 71.34 -6.03
CA PHE A 14 28.83 70.20 -6.95
C PHE A 14 29.01 68.87 -6.21
N LEU A 15 29.71 68.85 -5.06
CA LEU A 15 29.85 67.66 -4.22
C LEU A 15 28.60 67.32 -3.40
N LEU A 16 27.79 68.32 -3.01
CA LEU A 16 26.51 68.07 -2.33
C LEU A 16 25.38 67.60 -3.26
N VAL A 17 25.48 67.88 -4.58
CA VAL A 17 24.57 67.36 -5.61
C VAL A 17 25.05 66.02 -6.19
N LEU A 18 26.35 65.69 -6.10
CA LEU A 18 26.87 64.34 -6.39
C LEU A 18 26.80 63.37 -5.20
N LEU A 19 26.59 63.83 -3.96
CA LEU A 19 26.30 62.95 -2.81
C LEU A 19 24.82 62.57 -2.69
N SER A 20 23.93 63.14 -3.51
CA SER A 20 22.69 62.48 -3.94
C SER A 20 23.00 61.45 -5.03
N ALA A 21 24.05 60.64 -4.81
CA ALA A 21 24.26 59.39 -5.50
C ALA A 21 23.06 58.50 -5.18
N ILE A 22 22.04 58.59 -6.03
CA ILE A 22 21.26 57.47 -6.55
C ILE A 22 21.00 56.42 -5.45
N ILE A 23 20.21 56.78 -4.44
CA ILE A 23 19.38 55.77 -3.78
C ILE A 23 18.25 55.53 -4.79
N LEU A 24 18.51 54.72 -5.82
CA LEU A 24 17.41 54.12 -6.57
C LEU A 24 16.60 53.36 -5.50
N PRO A 25 15.32 53.69 -5.28
CA PRO A 25 14.51 52.88 -4.39
C PRO A 25 14.59 51.44 -4.91
N ALA A 26 14.92 50.50 -4.02
CA ALA A 26 14.96 49.09 -4.35
C ALA A 26 13.71 48.73 -5.14
N LYS A 27 13.85 47.99 -6.24
CA LYS A 27 12.73 47.74 -7.14
C LYS A 27 11.59 47.11 -6.30
N PRO A 28 10.37 47.66 -6.36
CA PRO A 28 9.24 47.09 -5.63
C PRO A 28 8.95 45.66 -6.13
N THR A 29 8.69 44.74 -5.21
CA THR A 29 8.62 43.28 -5.43
C THR A 29 7.40 42.79 -6.22
N TRP A 30 6.62 43.65 -6.88
CA TRP A 30 5.49 43.23 -7.73
C TRP A 30 5.91 42.52 -9.03
N ALA A 31 7.21 42.36 -9.27
CA ALA A 31 7.76 41.58 -10.38
C ALA A 31 7.80 40.06 -10.13
N LEU A 32 7.48 39.59 -8.92
CA LEU A 32 7.53 38.17 -8.55
C LEU A 32 6.12 37.68 -8.19
N SER A 33 5.49 36.93 -9.09
CA SER A 33 4.23 36.23 -8.81
C SER A 33 4.56 34.87 -8.19
N TYR A 34 4.41 34.77 -6.87
CA TYR A 34 4.58 33.52 -6.13
C TYR A 34 3.22 32.91 -5.81
N SER A 35 3.00 31.66 -6.20
CA SER A 35 1.96 30.84 -5.59
C SER A 35 2.57 30.15 -4.36
N TYR A 36 1.94 30.26 -3.20
CA TYR A 36 2.45 29.68 -1.96
C TYR A 36 1.31 29.26 -1.02
N VAL A 37 1.60 28.31 -0.14
CA VAL A 37 0.71 27.84 0.93
C VAL A 37 1.45 27.92 2.26
N THR A 38 0.90 28.65 3.23
CA THR A 38 1.41 28.72 4.60
C THR A 38 0.83 27.60 5.46
N PHE A 39 1.60 27.09 6.40
CA PHE A 39 1.16 26.10 7.37
C PHE A 39 1.84 26.34 8.74
N PRO A 40 1.23 25.89 9.84
CA PRO A 40 -0.15 25.41 9.90
C PRO A 40 -1.12 26.58 9.77
N ASP A 41 -2.38 26.29 9.48
CA ASP A 41 -3.47 27.26 9.44
C ASP A 41 -4.60 26.82 10.39
N GLY A 42 -5.31 27.79 10.95
CA GLY A 42 -6.47 27.53 11.81
C GLY A 42 -6.14 27.02 13.21
N LYS A 43 -7.01 26.14 13.73
CA LYS A 43 -6.97 25.61 15.11
C LYS A 43 -6.39 24.20 15.11
N LEU A 44 -5.37 23.99 15.91
CA LEU A 44 -4.59 22.75 15.93
C LEU A 44 -4.79 21.99 17.23
N GLY A 45 -4.98 20.69 17.13
CA GLY A 45 -5.00 19.79 18.28
C GLY A 45 -3.68 19.08 18.52
N ILE A 46 -2.58 19.58 17.96
CA ILE A 46 -1.22 19.15 18.26
C ILE A 46 -0.42 20.32 18.83
N ALA A 47 0.42 20.04 19.81
CA ALA A 47 1.18 21.08 20.50
C ALA A 47 2.47 21.45 19.75
N ARG A 48 2.93 20.62 18.80
CA ARG A 48 4.23 20.80 18.13
C ARG A 48 4.13 20.68 16.60
N PRO A 49 3.37 21.57 15.92
CA PRO A 49 3.27 21.56 14.46
C PRO A 49 4.55 22.08 13.79
N ASP A 50 4.81 21.63 12.56
CA ASP A 50 5.74 22.31 11.66
C ASP A 50 5.14 23.64 11.21
N ILE A 51 5.97 24.70 11.13
CA ILE A 51 5.52 26.06 10.83
C ILE A 51 6.32 26.61 9.65
N GLY A 52 5.67 26.92 8.53
CA GLY A 52 6.39 27.35 7.34
C GLY A 52 5.53 27.70 6.13
N VAL A 53 6.19 27.74 4.98
CA VAL A 53 5.58 28.02 3.68
C VAL A 53 6.12 27.05 2.62
N ASN A 54 5.23 26.54 1.78
CA ASN A 54 5.54 25.79 0.57
C ASN A 54 5.32 26.70 -0.65
N PHE A 55 6.32 26.83 -1.53
CA PHE A 55 6.18 27.56 -2.79
C PHE A 55 5.77 26.60 -3.92
N MET A 56 4.76 26.98 -4.70
CA MET A 56 4.17 26.14 -5.77
C MET A 56 4.65 26.51 -7.17
N ASP A 57 4.90 27.79 -7.44
CA ASP A 57 5.46 28.27 -8.71
C ASP A 57 6.40 29.46 -8.44
N LEU A 58 7.61 29.40 -9.01
CA LEU A 58 8.60 30.48 -8.97
C LEU A 58 8.67 31.10 -10.38
N SER A 59 8.04 32.26 -10.59
CA SER A 59 8.02 32.93 -11.92
C SER A 59 9.41 33.37 -12.39
N GLU A 60 10.35 33.56 -11.47
CA GLU A 60 11.78 33.75 -11.73
C GLU A 60 12.57 33.04 -10.60
N GLN A 61 13.66 32.33 -10.94
CA GLN A 61 14.55 31.63 -10.00
C GLN A 61 15.41 32.59 -9.16
N LEU A 62 14.84 33.68 -8.65
CA LEU A 62 15.51 34.58 -7.72
C LEU A 62 15.44 33.97 -6.32
N ALA A 63 16.54 33.35 -5.89
CA ALA A 63 16.70 32.90 -4.51
C ALA A 63 16.90 34.12 -3.58
N PRO A 64 16.26 34.15 -2.39
CA PRO A 64 16.50 35.21 -1.42
C PRO A 64 17.95 35.15 -0.92
N VAL A 65 18.55 36.33 -0.72
CA VAL A 65 19.87 36.50 -0.09
C VAL A 65 19.81 36.12 1.39
N SER A 66 18.67 36.36 2.05
CA SER A 66 18.41 35.93 3.42
C SER A 66 16.92 35.81 3.69
N TYR A 67 16.59 35.05 4.74
CA TYR A 67 15.24 34.92 5.26
C TYR A 67 15.25 34.89 6.79
N GLU A 68 14.21 35.45 7.41
CA GLU A 68 14.04 35.48 8.86
C GLU A 68 12.59 35.13 9.22
N MET A 69 12.38 34.15 10.09
CA MET A 69 11.05 33.76 10.58
C MET A 69 10.86 34.19 12.03
N TYR A 70 9.71 34.77 12.33
CA TYR A 70 9.33 35.21 13.67
C TYR A 70 8.01 34.55 14.08
N ILE A 71 7.94 34.08 15.32
CA ILE A 71 6.71 33.60 15.96
C ILE A 71 6.45 34.47 17.18
N ASN A 72 5.30 35.14 17.22
CA ASN A 72 4.96 36.14 18.25
C ASN A 72 6.09 37.17 18.45
N ASN A 73 6.63 37.65 17.32
CA ASN A 73 7.77 38.58 17.23
C ASN A 73 9.12 38.04 17.75
N LYS A 74 9.22 36.76 18.10
CA LYS A 74 10.48 36.11 18.46
C LYS A 74 11.10 35.41 17.25
N LEU A 75 12.34 35.74 16.91
CA LEU A 75 13.09 35.09 15.83
C LEU A 75 13.23 33.59 16.12
N VAL A 76 12.96 32.75 15.12
CA VAL A 76 13.12 31.30 15.17
C VAL A 76 14.00 30.80 14.03
N ASN A 77 14.62 29.63 14.23
CA ASN A 77 15.54 29.05 13.26
C ASN A 77 14.78 28.26 12.19
N ALA A 78 14.21 28.96 11.20
CA ALA A 78 13.66 28.33 10.02
C ALA A 78 14.79 27.78 9.12
N VAL A 79 14.50 26.70 8.42
CA VAL A 79 15.41 26.02 7.49
C VAL A 79 14.77 25.97 6.11
N TYR A 80 15.56 26.17 5.07
CA TYR A 80 15.14 25.93 3.69
C TYR A 80 15.38 24.47 3.30
N ASP A 81 14.31 23.76 2.92
CA ASP A 81 14.36 22.43 2.29
C ASP A 81 14.31 22.59 0.76
N PRO A 82 15.45 22.44 0.06
CA PRO A 82 15.52 22.64 -1.38
C PRO A 82 14.76 21.57 -2.17
N ASN A 83 14.52 20.38 -1.60
CA ASN A 83 13.80 19.30 -2.28
C ASN A 83 12.28 19.52 -2.26
N LYS A 84 11.78 20.31 -1.30
CA LYS A 84 10.37 20.63 -1.14
C LYS A 84 10.04 22.09 -1.45
N THR A 85 11.04 22.88 -1.86
CA THR A 85 10.92 24.34 -2.06
C THR A 85 10.20 25.00 -0.88
N GLN A 86 10.63 24.62 0.33
CA GLN A 86 9.92 24.90 1.58
C GLN A 86 10.81 25.64 2.55
N TYR A 87 10.27 26.64 3.25
CA TYR A 87 10.92 27.27 4.40
C TYR A 87 10.14 26.89 5.65
N VAL A 88 10.76 26.15 6.57
CA VAL A 88 10.08 25.52 7.71
C VAL A 88 10.85 25.65 9.00
N TYR A 89 10.13 25.93 10.08
CA TYR A 89 10.61 25.85 11.45
C TYR A 89 9.97 24.62 12.12
N HIS A 90 10.82 23.80 12.74
CA HIS A 90 10.43 22.65 13.54
C HIS A 90 10.58 23.03 15.04
N PRO A 91 9.49 23.26 15.79
CA PRO A 91 9.61 23.60 17.20
C PRO A 91 10.28 22.48 18.00
N GLY A 92 11.30 22.82 18.79
CA GLY A 92 12.01 21.84 19.62
C GLY A 92 11.20 21.28 20.79
N ASN A 93 10.21 22.05 21.26
CA ASN A 93 9.31 21.70 22.36
C ASN A 93 7.87 22.00 21.98
N ASP A 94 6.94 21.39 22.73
CA ASP A 94 5.52 21.69 22.63
C ASP A 94 5.23 23.17 22.90
N LEU A 95 4.43 23.76 22.03
CA LEU A 95 3.86 25.09 22.16
C LEU A 95 2.69 25.06 23.14
N SER A 96 2.60 26.07 24.00
CA SER A 96 1.46 26.21 24.91
C SER A 96 0.17 26.55 24.15
N PRO A 97 -1.02 26.21 24.70
CA PRO A 97 -2.29 26.65 24.13
C PRO A 97 -2.34 28.18 23.95
N GLY A 98 -2.87 28.64 22.82
CA GLY A 98 -2.97 30.06 22.51
C GLY A 98 -2.77 30.40 21.03
N ASN A 99 -2.82 31.70 20.72
CA ASN A 99 -2.68 32.22 19.37
C ASN A 99 -1.20 32.52 19.05
N TYR A 100 -0.79 32.18 17.84
CA TYR A 100 0.55 32.39 17.33
C TYR A 100 0.49 33.17 16.02
N ALA A 101 1.14 34.34 16.00
CA ALA A 101 1.35 35.13 14.80
C ALA A 101 2.71 34.77 14.21
N VAL A 102 2.74 34.42 12.92
CA VAL A 102 3.96 34.08 12.20
C VAL A 102 4.25 35.16 11.17
N LYS A 103 5.52 35.56 11.09
CA LYS A 103 6.02 36.50 10.09
C LYS A 103 7.29 35.95 9.48
N LEU A 104 7.31 35.78 8.16
CA LEU A 104 8.48 35.33 7.40
C LEU A 104 8.91 36.44 6.44
N VAL A 105 10.15 36.89 6.57
CA VAL A 105 10.70 38.01 5.80
C VAL A 105 11.79 37.49 4.87
N PHE A 106 11.61 37.69 3.56
CA PHE A 106 12.61 37.40 2.54
C PHE A 106 13.31 38.68 2.09
N ARG A 107 14.62 38.62 1.88
CA ARG A 107 15.43 39.71 1.33
C ARG A 107 16.07 39.27 0.03
N TYR A 108 15.96 40.09 -1.00
CA TYR A 108 16.55 39.85 -2.31
C TYR A 108 17.50 40.99 -2.65
N ASP A 109 18.55 40.70 -3.41
CA ASP A 109 19.52 41.72 -3.81
C ASP A 109 18.87 42.73 -4.76
N GLY A 110 18.87 44.02 -4.39
CA GLY A 110 18.28 45.09 -5.20
C GLY A 110 16.74 45.22 -5.15
N TYR A 111 16.03 44.44 -4.32
CA TYR A 111 14.56 44.51 -4.16
C TYR A 111 14.15 44.81 -2.72
N GLN A 112 12.92 45.30 -2.56
CA GLN A 112 12.31 45.43 -1.23
C GLN A 112 12.11 44.05 -0.58
N ALA A 113 12.13 44.00 0.75
CA ALA A 113 11.87 42.76 1.47
C ALA A 113 10.42 42.32 1.26
N LYS A 114 10.23 41.02 0.99
CA LYS A 114 8.89 40.42 0.90
C LYS A 114 8.54 39.81 2.25
N THR A 115 7.43 40.24 2.82
CA THR A 115 6.91 39.70 4.08
C THR A 115 5.68 38.83 3.83
N LEU A 116 5.66 37.65 4.43
CA LEU A 116 4.50 36.77 4.56
C LEU A 116 4.06 36.76 6.02
N GLU A 117 2.77 36.89 6.27
CA GLU A 117 2.19 36.88 7.63
C GLU A 117 0.98 35.96 7.65
N TRP A 118 0.90 35.11 8.68
CA TRP A 118 -0.26 34.26 8.96
C TRP A 118 -0.36 33.98 10.45
N SER A 119 -1.42 33.32 10.89
CA SER A 119 -1.61 32.96 12.29
C SER A 119 -2.29 31.61 12.45
N PHE A 120 -2.00 30.95 13.55
CA PHE A 120 -2.67 29.71 13.94
C PHE A 120 -2.93 29.71 15.46
N SER A 121 -3.69 28.73 15.95
CA SER A 121 -3.98 28.56 17.38
C SER A 121 -3.75 27.14 17.84
N ILE A 122 -3.06 26.96 18.97
CA ILE A 122 -2.95 25.68 19.67
C ILE A 122 -4.11 25.56 20.64
N LEU A 123 -4.94 24.52 20.48
CA LEU A 123 -6.09 24.30 21.34
C LEU A 123 -5.68 23.85 22.75
N SER A 124 -6.54 24.14 23.73
CA SER A 124 -6.42 23.54 25.06
C SER A 124 -6.59 22.02 24.93
N GLY A 125 -5.66 21.24 25.49
CA GLY A 125 -5.63 19.79 25.34
C GLY A 125 -5.01 19.27 24.03
N ALA A 126 -4.33 20.13 23.27
CA ALA A 126 -3.55 19.71 22.11
C ALA A 126 -2.54 18.60 22.48
N ALA A 127 -2.49 17.54 21.68
CA ALA A 127 -1.66 16.38 21.92
C ALA A 127 -0.18 16.70 21.67
N SER A 128 0.68 16.23 22.56
CA SER A 128 2.12 16.14 22.31
C SER A 128 2.36 15.10 21.22
N LEU A 129 3.05 15.48 20.15
CA LEU A 129 3.48 14.52 19.13
C LEU A 129 4.59 13.64 19.71
N SER A 130 4.25 12.44 20.17
CA SER A 130 5.24 11.45 20.59
C SER A 130 5.81 10.74 19.35
N ALA A 131 7.12 10.50 19.35
CA ALA A 131 7.81 9.84 18.23
C ALA A 131 7.76 8.30 18.31
N GLY A 132 7.05 7.74 19.29
CA GLY A 132 7.02 6.29 19.53
C GLY A 132 5.92 5.61 18.73
N SER A 133 6.27 4.55 17.99
CA SER A 133 5.31 3.59 17.45
C SER A 133 5.20 2.36 18.35
N THR A 134 4.04 1.72 18.37
CA THR A 134 3.86 0.41 19.02
C THR A 134 4.46 -0.71 18.18
N ALA A 135 4.61 -1.91 18.75
CA ALA A 135 5.03 -3.08 17.99
C ALA A 135 4.02 -3.44 16.89
N GLU A 136 2.73 -3.32 17.17
CA GLU A 136 1.65 -3.58 16.20
C GLU A 136 1.70 -2.58 15.04
N GLN A 137 1.90 -1.28 15.33
CA GLN A 137 2.09 -0.27 14.28
C GLN A 137 3.31 -0.56 13.41
N ARG A 138 4.45 -0.92 14.01
CA ARG A 138 5.65 -1.30 13.23
C ARG A 138 5.41 -2.51 12.33
N ALA A 139 4.67 -3.51 12.81
CA ALA A 139 4.29 -4.66 11.98
C ALA A 139 3.39 -4.23 10.81
N GLY A 140 2.43 -3.34 11.03
CA GLY A 140 1.61 -2.77 9.96
C GLY A 140 2.41 -1.96 8.94
N LEU A 141 3.36 -1.12 9.38
CA LEU A 141 4.27 -0.42 8.48
C LEU A 141 5.10 -1.39 7.63
N GLN A 142 5.59 -2.46 8.25
CA GLN A 142 6.33 -3.51 7.53
C GLN A 142 5.45 -4.15 6.47
N ALA A 143 4.23 -4.58 6.81
CA ALA A 143 3.31 -5.21 5.86
C ALA A 143 3.03 -4.32 4.62
N ILE A 144 2.79 -3.02 4.84
CA ILE A 144 2.61 -2.05 3.75
C ILE A 144 3.88 -1.94 2.89
N ASN A 145 5.05 -1.90 3.52
CA ASN A 145 6.32 -1.86 2.80
C ASN A 145 6.62 -3.15 2.03
N ASP A 146 6.16 -4.31 2.51
CA ASP A 146 6.32 -5.58 1.81
C ASP A 146 5.51 -5.58 0.51
N TYR A 147 4.26 -5.11 0.55
CA TYR A 147 3.44 -4.90 -0.65
C TYR A 147 4.05 -3.87 -1.60
N ARG A 148 4.62 -2.78 -1.08
CA ARG A 148 5.30 -1.79 -1.93
C ARG A 148 6.54 -2.35 -2.59
N GLN A 149 7.34 -3.15 -1.88
CA GLN A 149 8.48 -3.83 -2.45
C GLN A 149 8.03 -4.83 -3.54
N LEU A 150 6.95 -5.58 -3.29
CA LEU A 150 6.30 -6.44 -4.28
C LEU A 150 5.90 -5.67 -5.54
N LEU A 151 5.35 -4.46 -5.40
CA LEU A 151 4.96 -3.57 -6.50
C LEU A 151 6.15 -2.83 -7.16
N GLY A 152 7.37 -3.01 -6.67
CA GLY A 152 8.56 -2.29 -7.16
C GLY A 152 8.58 -0.81 -6.78
N LEU A 153 7.89 -0.43 -5.70
CA LEU A 153 7.79 0.94 -5.20
C LEU A 153 8.71 1.16 -3.99
N SER A 154 9.08 2.43 -3.76
CA SER A 154 9.92 2.80 -2.61
C SER A 154 9.17 2.61 -1.30
N PRO A 155 9.82 2.11 -0.23
CA PRO A 155 9.18 2.01 1.08
C PRO A 155 8.81 3.39 1.63
N VAL A 156 7.80 3.41 2.48
CA VAL A 156 7.34 4.59 3.22
C VAL A 156 7.79 4.57 4.67
N VAL A 157 7.68 5.74 5.32
CA VAL A 157 8.03 5.93 6.72
C VAL A 157 6.85 6.47 7.52
N PHE A 158 6.87 6.29 8.83
CA PHE A 158 5.87 6.92 9.70
C PHE A 158 5.98 8.44 9.68
N ASN A 159 4.82 9.09 9.67
CA ASN A 159 4.69 10.51 9.97
C ASN A 159 3.88 10.68 11.27
N ASN A 160 4.41 11.45 12.22
CA ASN A 160 3.80 11.61 13.54
C ASN A 160 2.44 12.33 13.49
N ALA A 161 2.25 13.26 12.56
CA ALA A 161 0.98 13.96 12.40
C ALA A 161 -0.08 13.00 11.83
N LEU A 162 0.24 12.26 10.76
CA LEU A 162 -0.66 11.24 10.21
C LEU A 162 -0.99 10.15 11.24
N ASN A 163 0.00 9.66 12.00
CA ASN A 163 -0.26 8.73 13.11
C ASN A 163 -1.22 9.31 14.15
N THR A 164 -1.13 10.60 14.44
CA THR A 164 -2.02 11.28 15.38
C THR A 164 -3.43 11.43 14.80
N ALA A 165 -3.56 11.70 13.50
CA ALA A 165 -4.85 11.71 12.80
C ALA A 165 -5.50 10.32 12.86
N ALA A 166 -4.77 9.28 12.44
CA ALA A 166 -5.24 7.89 12.47
C ALA A 166 -5.70 7.47 13.87
N LEU A 167 -4.90 7.79 14.91
CA LEU A 167 -5.23 7.44 16.30
C LEU A 167 -6.48 8.17 16.78
N LYS A 168 -6.59 9.48 16.52
CA LYS A 168 -7.75 10.27 16.93
C LYS A 168 -9.01 9.82 16.20
N HIS A 169 -8.89 9.45 14.93
CA HIS A 169 -10.02 8.96 14.15
C HIS A 169 -10.47 7.56 14.61
N ALA A 170 -9.53 6.62 14.82
CA ALA A 170 -9.84 5.31 15.41
C ALA A 170 -10.51 5.45 16.79
N HIS A 171 -10.03 6.38 17.62
CA HIS A 171 -10.65 6.70 18.90
C HIS A 171 -12.08 7.25 18.73
N TYR A 172 -12.28 8.20 17.82
CA TYR A 172 -13.60 8.72 17.50
C TYR A 172 -14.57 7.60 17.10
N LEU A 173 -14.15 6.68 16.23
CA LEU A 173 -14.98 5.54 15.81
C LEU A 173 -15.31 4.63 17.01
N ALA A 174 -14.32 4.30 17.84
CA ALA A 174 -14.46 3.43 18.99
C ALA A 174 -15.37 4.02 20.09
N VAL A 175 -15.15 5.26 20.52
CA VAL A 175 -15.94 5.87 21.61
C VAL A 175 -17.39 6.09 21.24
N ASN A 176 -17.65 6.33 19.95
CA ASN A 176 -19.01 6.51 19.44
C ASN A 176 -19.65 5.19 18.98
N LYS A 177 -18.92 4.06 19.06
CA LYS A 177 -19.40 2.72 18.70
C LYS A 177 -19.99 2.69 17.30
N ILE A 178 -19.29 3.27 16.34
CA ILE A 178 -19.73 3.31 14.94
C ILE A 178 -19.83 1.87 14.41
N ASP A 179 -20.89 1.55 13.71
CA ASP A 179 -21.07 0.23 13.11
C ASP A 179 -21.56 0.44 11.68
N PRO A 180 -20.79 0.06 10.65
CA PRO A 180 -21.15 0.32 9.26
C PRO A 180 -22.43 -0.40 8.82
N ILE A 181 -22.89 -1.41 9.58
CA ILE A 181 -24.13 -2.14 9.33
C ILE A 181 -25.29 -1.53 10.12
N ASN A 182 -25.05 -1.21 11.40
CA ASN A 182 -26.12 -0.86 12.35
C ASN A 182 -26.25 0.64 12.64
N THR A 183 -25.30 1.46 12.21
CA THR A 183 -25.34 2.92 12.33
C THR A 183 -25.38 3.55 10.94
N SER A 184 -26.00 4.72 10.82
CA SER A 184 -25.99 5.50 9.57
C SER A 184 -24.71 6.33 9.40
N ASP A 185 -23.73 6.13 10.27
CA ASP A 185 -22.52 6.92 10.32
C ASP A 185 -21.45 6.36 9.40
N SER A 186 -20.71 7.26 8.78
CA SER A 186 -19.56 6.91 7.93
C SER A 186 -18.40 6.41 8.78
N LEU A 187 -17.62 5.48 8.23
CA LEU A 187 -16.30 5.13 8.77
C LEU A 187 -15.22 6.18 8.43
N HIS A 188 -15.47 7.05 7.46
CA HIS A 188 -14.49 8.05 6.98
C HIS A 188 -14.80 9.48 7.42
N ASP A 189 -16.06 9.77 7.76
CA ASP A 189 -16.51 11.11 8.15
C ASP A 189 -16.86 11.17 9.63
N GLU A 190 -16.37 12.20 10.32
CA GLU A 190 -16.77 12.50 11.70
C GLU A 190 -17.96 13.46 11.78
N ASN A 191 -18.80 13.27 12.80
CA ASN A 191 -19.95 14.10 13.08
C ASN A 191 -19.59 15.11 14.19
N PRO A 192 -19.76 16.43 13.96
CA PRO A 192 -19.41 17.46 14.95
C PRO A 192 -20.21 17.40 16.25
N SER A 193 -21.32 16.66 16.29
CA SER A 193 -22.11 16.46 17.51
C SER A 193 -21.62 15.33 18.41
N LYS A 194 -20.64 14.52 17.94
CA LYS A 194 -20.16 13.33 18.62
C LYS A 194 -18.89 13.58 19.43
N THR A 195 -18.65 12.70 20.40
CA THR A 195 -17.48 12.81 21.29
C THR A 195 -16.20 12.55 20.49
N ALA A 196 -15.10 13.21 20.87
CA ALA A 196 -13.79 13.10 20.23
C ALA A 196 -13.71 13.62 18.77
N TYR A 197 -14.70 14.40 18.31
CA TYR A 197 -14.66 15.07 17.02
C TYR A 197 -13.44 16.02 16.89
N ILE A 198 -12.73 15.90 15.78
CA ILE A 198 -11.59 16.76 15.42
C ILE A 198 -11.69 17.35 14.01
N GLY A 199 -12.50 16.75 13.12
CA GLY A 199 -12.72 17.24 11.77
C GLY A 199 -13.61 16.30 10.97
N LYS A 200 -14.50 16.85 10.13
CA LYS A 200 -15.49 16.02 9.42
C LYS A 200 -14.79 15.08 8.43
N SER A 201 -14.09 15.63 7.46
CA SER A 201 -13.41 14.87 6.42
C SER A 201 -11.96 14.55 6.79
N LEU A 202 -11.33 13.63 6.06
CA LEU A 202 -9.89 13.41 6.16
C LEU A 202 -9.10 14.73 6.05
N ALA A 203 -9.44 15.57 5.07
CA ALA A 203 -8.79 16.86 4.87
C ALA A 203 -8.87 17.76 6.12
N ASP A 204 -10.01 17.78 6.81
CA ASP A 204 -10.17 18.53 8.06
C ASP A 204 -9.29 17.94 9.18
N ARG A 205 -9.25 16.61 9.30
CA ARG A 205 -8.48 15.90 10.34
C ARG A 205 -6.98 16.06 10.17
N ILE A 206 -6.45 15.91 8.96
CA ILE A 206 -5.02 16.10 8.69
C ILE A 206 -4.60 17.56 8.87
N ASN A 207 -5.46 18.52 8.50
CA ASN A 207 -5.25 19.94 8.78
C ASN A 207 -5.24 20.22 10.29
N TYR A 208 -6.14 19.61 11.06
CA TYR A 208 -6.20 19.73 12.52
C TYR A 208 -4.91 19.25 13.21
N VAL A 209 -4.22 18.26 12.64
CA VAL A 209 -2.91 17.78 13.10
C VAL A 209 -1.73 18.42 12.35
N GLY A 210 -1.97 19.52 11.62
CA GLY A 210 -0.92 20.29 10.95
C GLY A 210 -0.22 19.59 9.78
N TYR A 211 -0.84 18.56 9.20
CA TYR A 211 -0.33 17.87 8.02
C TYR A 211 -0.88 18.51 6.74
N GLY A 212 -0.02 19.22 6.00
CA GLY A 212 -0.41 20.05 4.85
C GLY A 212 -0.09 19.47 3.47
N LYS A 213 0.05 18.15 3.33
CA LYS A 213 0.27 17.48 2.04
C LYS A 213 -0.98 16.71 1.61
N GLY A 214 -0.99 16.21 0.37
CA GLY A 214 -2.02 15.30 -0.09
C GLY A 214 -2.08 14.04 0.78
N ALA A 215 -3.29 13.55 1.05
CA ALA A 215 -3.51 12.34 1.81
C ALA A 215 -4.70 11.53 1.26
N ALA A 216 -4.73 10.25 1.61
CA ALA A 216 -5.85 9.33 1.42
C ALA A 216 -5.99 8.49 2.69
N GLU A 217 -7.14 7.84 2.85
CA GLU A 217 -7.46 7.05 4.03
C GLU A 217 -8.06 5.71 3.64
N ASP A 218 -7.63 4.66 4.32
CA ASP A 218 -8.36 3.39 4.40
C ASP A 218 -8.81 3.15 5.84
N VAL A 219 -10.00 2.57 5.98
CA VAL A 219 -10.55 2.15 7.28
C VAL A 219 -11.09 0.73 7.18
N ALA A 220 -10.65 -0.14 8.10
CA ALA A 220 -11.20 -1.48 8.27
C ALA A 220 -11.95 -1.59 9.61
N TYR A 221 -13.08 -2.29 9.60
CA TYR A 221 -13.85 -2.63 10.79
C TYR A 221 -13.95 -4.15 10.93
N LYS A 222 -13.04 -4.74 11.71
CA LYS A 222 -12.94 -6.19 11.92
C LYS A 222 -12.18 -6.49 13.20
N ARG A 223 -12.52 -7.59 13.86
CA ARG A 223 -11.69 -8.11 14.96
C ARG A 223 -10.47 -8.83 14.39
N SER A 224 -9.36 -8.11 14.22
CA SER A 224 -8.11 -8.65 13.68
C SER A 224 -6.88 -7.86 14.17
N THR A 225 -5.69 -8.34 13.85
CA THR A 225 -4.43 -7.59 13.94
C THR A 225 -4.38 -6.49 12.86
N LEU A 226 -3.45 -5.54 13.00
CA LEU A 226 -3.20 -4.54 11.95
C LEU A 226 -2.74 -5.18 10.62
N VAL A 227 -1.91 -6.22 10.67
CA VAL A 227 -1.42 -6.90 9.47
C VAL A 227 -2.58 -7.55 8.72
N GLU A 228 -3.41 -8.35 9.40
CA GLU A 228 -4.59 -8.97 8.77
C GLU A 228 -5.60 -7.95 8.22
N ALA A 229 -5.70 -6.76 8.82
CA ALA A 229 -6.52 -5.68 8.30
C ALA A 229 -5.91 -5.06 7.03
N ILE A 230 -4.59 -4.84 7.02
CA ILE A 230 -3.86 -4.35 5.85
C ILE A 230 -3.94 -5.34 4.69
N ASP A 231 -3.83 -6.65 4.94
CA ASP A 231 -3.99 -7.68 3.92
C ASP A 231 -5.38 -7.61 3.29
N SER A 232 -6.42 -7.47 4.12
CA SER A 232 -7.80 -7.31 3.65
C SER A 232 -8.03 -6.03 2.86
N LEU A 233 -7.40 -4.92 3.25
CA LEU A 233 -7.46 -3.65 2.51
C LEU A 233 -6.69 -3.76 1.19
N PHE A 234 -5.56 -4.44 1.18
CA PHE A 234 -4.83 -4.71 -0.05
C PHE A 234 -5.63 -5.65 -0.96
N ASP A 235 -6.38 -6.63 -0.46
CA ASP A 235 -7.20 -7.52 -1.29
C ASP A 235 -8.40 -6.81 -1.95
N ALA A 236 -8.90 -5.74 -1.34
CA ALA A 236 -10.04 -4.93 -1.80
C ALA A 236 -9.58 -3.84 -2.81
N PRO A 237 -10.02 -3.86 -4.09
CA PRO A 237 -9.40 -3.08 -5.15
C PRO A 237 -9.50 -1.54 -5.03
N TYR A 238 -10.58 -0.98 -4.49
CA TYR A 238 -10.63 0.47 -4.22
C TYR A 238 -9.63 0.85 -3.12
N HIS A 239 -9.59 0.08 -2.04
CA HIS A 239 -8.64 0.26 -0.93
C HIS A 239 -7.19 -0.08 -1.31
N ARG A 240 -6.97 -0.89 -2.35
CA ARG A 240 -5.63 -1.16 -2.88
C ARG A 240 -5.05 0.06 -3.60
N SER A 241 -5.87 0.99 -4.10
CA SER A 241 -5.41 2.11 -4.94
C SER A 241 -4.26 2.94 -4.31
N PRO A 242 -4.33 3.36 -3.03
CA PRO A 242 -3.22 4.04 -2.34
C PRO A 242 -1.87 3.29 -2.40
N PHE A 243 -1.90 1.96 -2.30
CA PHE A 243 -0.70 1.12 -2.29
C PHE A 243 0.05 1.17 -3.63
N LEU A 244 -0.66 1.38 -4.74
CA LEU A 244 -0.10 1.46 -6.09
C LEU A 244 0.58 2.80 -6.35
N SER A 245 0.43 3.81 -5.48
CA SER A 245 0.92 5.16 -5.76
C SER A 245 2.44 5.30 -5.52
N PRO A 246 3.24 5.66 -6.53
CA PRO A 246 4.69 5.86 -6.39
C PRO A 246 5.08 7.09 -5.56
N ASP A 247 4.17 8.05 -5.43
CA ASP A 247 4.34 9.31 -4.69
C ASP A 247 3.88 9.22 -3.23
N MET A 248 3.35 8.06 -2.79
CA MET A 248 3.17 7.77 -1.37
C MET A 248 4.54 7.67 -0.69
N THR A 249 4.75 8.45 0.37
CA THR A 249 6.05 8.56 1.06
C THR A 249 5.96 8.44 2.58
N GLU A 250 4.78 8.72 3.12
CA GLU A 250 4.54 8.81 4.55
C GLU A 250 3.27 8.05 4.91
N ILE A 251 3.18 7.58 6.15
CA ILE A 251 1.99 6.89 6.63
C ILE A 251 1.69 7.19 8.10
N GLY A 252 0.41 7.15 8.43
CA GLY A 252 -0.12 7.03 9.78
C GLY A 252 -0.90 5.74 9.91
N ILE A 253 -0.74 4.99 10.99
CA ILE A 253 -1.46 3.73 11.21
C ILE A 253 -1.92 3.69 12.66
N ALA A 254 -3.19 3.40 12.88
CA ALA A 254 -3.71 3.20 14.22
C ALA A 254 -4.74 2.08 14.27
N LYS A 255 -4.89 1.51 15.46
CA LYS A 255 -5.94 0.56 15.78
C LYS A 255 -6.51 0.89 17.15
N GLU A 256 -7.83 0.92 17.26
CA GLU A 256 -8.54 1.01 18.53
C GLU A 256 -9.76 0.10 18.52
N GLY A 257 -9.77 -0.92 19.38
CA GLY A 257 -10.80 -1.97 19.32
C GLY A 257 -10.74 -2.73 17.99
N ASP A 258 -11.87 -2.73 17.28
CA ASP A 258 -12.05 -3.39 15.99
C ASP A 258 -11.88 -2.42 14.79
N PHE A 259 -11.49 -1.17 15.02
CA PHE A 259 -11.20 -0.20 13.97
C PHE A 259 -9.71 -0.12 13.68
N HIS A 260 -9.36 -0.18 12.41
CA HIS A 260 -8.01 0.05 11.90
C HIS A 260 -8.06 1.19 10.89
N VAL A 261 -7.24 2.21 11.11
CA VAL A 261 -7.18 3.41 10.26
C VAL A 261 -5.78 3.53 9.70
N VAL A 262 -5.68 3.70 8.38
CA VAL A 262 -4.44 3.90 7.64
C VAL A 262 -4.53 5.21 6.87
N GLU A 263 -3.65 6.14 7.21
CA GLU A 263 -3.56 7.47 6.62
C GLU A 263 -2.35 7.54 5.71
N PHE A 264 -2.55 7.63 4.40
CA PHE A 264 -1.49 7.65 3.39
C PHE A 264 -1.08 9.08 3.09
N GLY A 265 0.23 9.36 3.08
CA GLY A 265 0.79 10.67 2.82
C GLY A 265 1.56 10.75 1.50
N TYR A 266 1.19 11.71 0.65
CA TYR A 266 1.74 11.86 -0.70
C TYR A 266 2.64 13.09 -0.85
N LYS A 267 3.70 12.94 -1.64
CA LYS A 267 4.42 14.08 -2.25
C LYS A 267 3.80 14.40 -3.62
N SER A 268 4.15 15.54 -4.20
CA SER A 268 3.76 15.81 -5.59
C SER A 268 4.42 14.79 -6.54
N PRO A 269 3.66 14.21 -7.48
CA PRO A 269 4.21 13.26 -8.44
C PRO A 269 5.17 13.98 -9.40
N ALA A 270 6.35 13.41 -9.60
CA ALA A 270 7.38 13.99 -10.47
C ALA A 270 7.28 13.52 -11.92
N THR A 271 6.89 12.26 -12.12
CA THR A 271 6.82 11.62 -13.43
C THR A 271 5.61 10.71 -13.50
N SER A 272 5.03 10.56 -14.69
CA SER A 272 3.94 9.62 -14.91
C SER A 272 4.45 8.18 -14.96
N GLN A 273 3.84 7.30 -14.17
CA GLN A 273 4.23 5.89 -14.03
C GLN A 273 2.99 5.00 -14.02
N LEU A 274 3.05 3.92 -14.80
CA LEU A 274 2.08 2.81 -14.74
C LEU A 274 2.54 1.79 -13.69
N VAL A 275 1.68 1.51 -12.72
CA VAL A 275 1.82 0.44 -11.72
C VAL A 275 0.68 -0.56 -11.91
N VAL A 276 0.98 -1.85 -11.83
CA VAL A 276 -0.02 -2.92 -11.93
C VAL A 276 0.06 -3.83 -10.72
N SER A 277 -1.10 -4.35 -10.31
CA SER A 277 -1.23 -5.42 -9.32
C SER A 277 -2.14 -6.50 -9.90
N PRO A 278 -1.86 -7.81 -9.75
CA PRO A 278 -0.63 -8.36 -9.20
C PRO A 278 0.62 -7.93 -9.95
N SER A 279 1.75 -7.95 -9.27
CA SER A 279 3.04 -7.56 -9.85
C SER A 279 3.47 -8.50 -10.98
N ASP A 280 4.30 -7.98 -11.89
CA ASP A 280 4.96 -8.83 -12.87
C ASP A 280 5.91 -9.80 -12.16
N GLY A 281 5.74 -11.09 -12.43
CA GLY A 281 6.50 -12.15 -11.78
C GLY A 281 5.89 -12.67 -10.48
N ASP A 282 4.78 -12.11 -9.98
CA ASP A 282 4.19 -12.53 -8.69
C ASP A 282 3.82 -14.02 -8.72
N VAL A 283 4.14 -14.74 -7.65
CA VAL A 283 4.15 -16.21 -7.60
C VAL A 283 3.02 -16.81 -6.75
N PHE A 284 2.39 -16.03 -5.87
CA PHE A 284 1.34 -16.49 -4.96
C PHE A 284 0.16 -15.52 -4.92
N VAL A 285 -0.37 -15.19 -6.09
CA VAL A 285 -1.54 -14.32 -6.21
C VAL A 285 -2.80 -15.04 -5.72
N PRO A 286 -3.66 -14.44 -4.89
CA PRO A 286 -4.92 -15.09 -4.52
C PRO A 286 -5.78 -15.48 -5.73
N THR A 287 -6.59 -16.52 -5.57
CA THR A 287 -7.40 -17.04 -6.69
C THR A 287 -8.69 -16.26 -6.89
N SER A 288 -9.24 -15.69 -5.83
CA SER A 288 -10.59 -15.15 -5.79
C SER A 288 -10.72 -13.93 -4.90
N PHE A 289 -11.84 -13.24 -5.04
CA PHE A 289 -12.29 -12.17 -4.16
C PHE A 289 -13.79 -12.32 -3.88
N ASP A 290 -14.15 -12.14 -2.61
CA ASP A 290 -15.47 -12.47 -2.06
C ASP A 290 -16.36 -11.25 -1.78
N GLY A 291 -15.96 -10.07 -2.24
CA GLY A 291 -16.79 -8.86 -2.13
C GLY A 291 -16.71 -8.15 -0.79
N HIS A 292 -15.63 -8.36 -0.02
CA HIS A 292 -15.39 -7.68 1.25
C HIS A 292 -14.93 -6.23 1.04
N GLU A 293 -15.76 -5.42 0.39
CA GLU A 293 -15.45 -4.04 0.03
C GLU A 293 -16.71 -3.16 -0.12
N ALA A 294 -16.56 -1.88 0.21
CA ALA A 294 -17.53 -0.83 -0.07
C ALA A 294 -16.81 0.35 -0.77
N PRO A 295 -17.29 0.82 -1.94
CA PRO A 295 -18.44 0.30 -2.70
C PRO A 295 -18.16 -1.10 -3.26
N ASP A 296 -19.22 -1.87 -3.51
CA ASP A 296 -19.11 -3.19 -4.14
C ASP A 296 -18.56 -3.05 -5.58
N PRO A 297 -17.42 -3.67 -5.94
CA PRO A 297 -16.82 -3.54 -7.27
C PRO A 297 -17.62 -4.25 -8.37
N ILE A 298 -18.51 -5.21 -8.05
CA ILE A 298 -19.39 -5.83 -9.05
C ILE A 298 -20.75 -5.15 -9.17
N ARG A 299 -21.03 -4.07 -8.42
CA ARG A 299 -22.33 -3.36 -8.44
C ARG A 299 -22.77 -2.87 -9.83
N ILE A 300 -21.80 -2.60 -10.71
CA ILE A 300 -22.03 -2.11 -12.08
C ILE A 300 -22.08 -3.23 -13.12
N HIS A 301 -21.95 -4.50 -12.71
CA HIS A 301 -21.90 -5.68 -13.58
C HIS A 301 -23.11 -6.60 -13.34
N PRO A 302 -24.26 -6.35 -14.00
CA PRO A 302 -25.45 -7.15 -13.79
C PRO A 302 -25.21 -8.61 -14.19
N GLY A 303 -25.53 -9.54 -13.28
CA GLY A 303 -25.37 -10.98 -13.49
C GLY A 303 -24.06 -11.56 -12.97
N ALA A 304 -23.12 -10.72 -12.50
CA ALA A 304 -21.95 -11.19 -11.76
C ALA A 304 -22.33 -11.65 -10.35
N SER A 305 -21.60 -12.63 -9.82
CA SER A 305 -21.77 -13.13 -8.45
C SER A 305 -20.43 -13.55 -7.85
N TYR A 306 -20.27 -13.30 -6.56
CA TYR A 306 -19.11 -13.78 -5.81
C TYR A 306 -19.11 -15.32 -5.64
N PRO A 307 -17.94 -15.96 -5.54
CA PRO A 307 -16.60 -15.39 -5.71
C PRO A 307 -16.29 -15.06 -7.18
N VAL A 308 -15.72 -13.87 -7.40
CA VAL A 308 -15.04 -13.53 -8.67
C VAL A 308 -13.56 -13.88 -8.54
N GLY A 309 -12.80 -13.79 -9.63
CA GLY A 309 -11.35 -13.93 -9.58
C GLY A 309 -10.69 -12.75 -8.87
N TYR A 310 -9.45 -12.97 -8.41
CA TYR A 310 -8.73 -11.92 -7.71
C TYR A 310 -8.54 -10.66 -8.58
N PRO A 311 -8.78 -9.45 -8.03
CA PRO A 311 -8.79 -8.22 -8.81
C PRO A 311 -7.41 -7.92 -9.39
N ILE A 312 -7.38 -7.63 -10.69
CA ILE A 312 -6.21 -7.10 -11.38
C ILE A 312 -6.41 -5.60 -11.54
N MET A 313 -5.41 -4.82 -11.18
CA MET A 313 -5.44 -3.36 -11.25
C MET A 313 -4.31 -2.82 -12.10
N ALA A 314 -4.59 -1.70 -12.76
CA ALA A 314 -3.60 -0.86 -13.40
C ALA A 314 -3.88 0.60 -13.05
N SER A 315 -2.90 1.30 -12.47
CA SER A 315 -3.01 2.71 -12.09
C SER A 315 -1.90 3.52 -12.76
N VAL A 316 -2.26 4.72 -13.22
CA VAL A 316 -1.29 5.68 -13.79
C VAL A 316 -1.27 6.93 -12.93
N THR A 317 -0.23 7.04 -12.10
CA THR A 317 0.02 8.24 -11.27
C THR A 317 1.01 9.16 -11.98
N GLY A 318 0.83 10.47 -11.90
CA GLY A 318 1.71 11.44 -12.57
C GLY A 318 1.24 12.89 -12.47
N PRO A 319 2.15 13.85 -12.72
CA PRO A 319 1.82 15.27 -12.66
C PRO A 319 0.77 15.66 -13.70
N GLY A 320 -0.27 16.37 -13.25
CA GLY A 320 -1.29 16.93 -14.12
C GLY A 320 -2.16 15.90 -14.83
N ILE A 321 -2.18 14.64 -14.38
CA ILE A 321 -3.13 13.64 -14.88
C ILE A 321 -4.54 14.04 -14.43
N SER A 322 -5.50 13.92 -15.34
CA SER A 322 -6.93 14.14 -15.05
C SER A 322 -7.72 12.84 -15.07
N LYS A 323 -7.42 11.92 -16.00
CA LYS A 323 -8.21 10.70 -16.19
C LYS A 323 -7.42 9.64 -16.94
N THR A 324 -7.69 8.37 -16.67
CA THR A 324 -7.19 7.22 -17.45
C THR A 324 -8.36 6.43 -18.03
N THR A 325 -8.18 5.93 -19.25
CA THR A 325 -9.19 5.15 -19.98
C THR A 325 -8.60 3.83 -20.48
N LEU A 326 -9.37 2.74 -20.37
CA LEU A 326 -8.97 1.44 -20.86
C LEU A 326 -9.20 1.34 -22.37
N GLN A 327 -8.16 1.02 -23.13
CA GLN A 327 -8.24 0.74 -24.57
C GLN A 327 -8.41 -0.76 -24.83
N SER A 328 -7.65 -1.59 -24.11
CA SER A 328 -7.81 -3.04 -24.15
C SER A 328 -7.24 -3.68 -22.90
N ALA A 329 -7.86 -4.77 -22.46
CA ALA A 329 -7.33 -5.68 -21.43
C ALA A 329 -7.53 -7.13 -21.87
N THR A 330 -6.57 -8.00 -21.53
CA THR A 330 -6.73 -9.45 -21.68
C THR A 330 -6.14 -10.19 -20.50
N LEU A 331 -6.72 -11.35 -20.19
CA LEU A 331 -6.17 -12.34 -19.28
C LEU A 331 -6.28 -13.71 -19.94
N ALA A 332 -5.20 -14.48 -19.97
CA ALA A 332 -5.20 -15.83 -20.50
C ALA A 332 -4.32 -16.76 -19.67
N ASP A 333 -4.71 -18.02 -19.55
CA ASP A 333 -3.85 -19.05 -18.95
C ASP A 333 -2.74 -19.50 -19.92
N SER A 334 -1.85 -20.38 -19.46
CA SER A 334 -0.75 -20.92 -20.26
C SER A 334 -1.18 -21.74 -21.48
N SER A 335 -2.43 -22.19 -21.56
CA SER A 335 -2.99 -22.88 -22.74
C SER A 335 -3.50 -21.90 -23.81
N GLY A 336 -3.54 -20.60 -23.49
CA GLY A 336 -4.14 -19.56 -24.33
C GLY A 336 -5.64 -19.42 -24.15
N LYS A 337 -6.26 -20.10 -23.18
CA LYS A 337 -7.67 -19.91 -22.85
C LYS A 337 -7.84 -18.53 -22.23
N LYS A 338 -8.68 -17.71 -22.87
CA LYS A 338 -9.03 -16.38 -22.38
C LYS A 338 -9.96 -16.48 -21.18
N ILE A 339 -9.72 -15.62 -20.21
CA ILE A 339 -10.58 -15.44 -19.04
C ILE A 339 -11.39 -14.16 -19.25
N GLU A 340 -12.70 -14.25 -19.02
CA GLU A 340 -13.60 -13.11 -19.09
C GLU A 340 -13.30 -12.13 -17.95
N LEU A 341 -13.28 -10.83 -18.27
CA LEU A 341 -12.98 -9.76 -17.33
C LEU A 341 -14.18 -8.80 -17.24
N LEU A 342 -14.69 -8.61 -16.03
CA LEU A 342 -15.51 -7.46 -15.67
C LEU A 342 -14.60 -6.25 -15.53
N GLN A 343 -14.97 -5.12 -16.13
CA GLN A 343 -14.08 -3.96 -16.27
C GLN A 343 -14.67 -2.73 -15.59
N ASN A 344 -13.98 -2.21 -14.59
CA ASN A 344 -14.30 -0.92 -13.96
C ASN A 344 -13.22 0.07 -14.37
N GLN A 345 -13.66 1.23 -14.81
CA GLN A 345 -12.79 2.32 -15.23
C GLN A 345 -13.53 3.64 -15.03
N ALA A 346 -12.81 4.75 -15.12
CA ALA A 346 -13.35 6.08 -14.90
C ALA A 346 -14.53 6.48 -15.82
N SER A 347 -14.84 5.72 -16.88
CA SER A 347 -16.02 5.97 -17.73
C SER A 347 -17.30 5.28 -17.27
N ASN A 348 -17.22 4.25 -16.43
CA ASN A 348 -18.37 3.47 -15.94
C ASN A 348 -18.39 3.30 -14.41
N ASP A 349 -17.37 3.79 -13.71
CA ASP A 349 -17.25 3.75 -12.27
C ASP A 349 -16.84 5.14 -11.77
N ASP A 350 -17.67 5.72 -10.90
CA ASP A 350 -17.52 7.06 -10.32
C ASP A 350 -16.50 7.14 -9.18
N HIS A 351 -15.95 5.99 -8.77
CA HIS A 351 -14.91 5.89 -7.74
C HIS A 351 -13.51 5.74 -8.33
N LEU A 352 -13.37 5.80 -9.66
CA LEU A 352 -12.09 5.65 -10.37
C LEU A 352 -11.81 6.87 -11.23
N ASP A 353 -10.58 7.36 -11.19
CA ASP A 353 -10.12 8.45 -12.06
C ASP A 353 -8.94 8.00 -12.92
N THR A 354 -7.92 7.40 -12.29
CA THR A 354 -6.64 7.07 -12.94
C THR A 354 -6.34 5.57 -12.96
N GLU A 355 -7.19 4.80 -12.30
CA GLU A 355 -7.14 3.37 -12.10
C GLU A 355 -8.13 2.65 -13.03
N VAL A 356 -7.79 1.40 -13.32
CA VAL A 356 -8.69 0.42 -13.93
C VAL A 356 -8.66 -0.83 -13.06
N ILE A 357 -9.85 -1.35 -12.74
CA ILE A 357 -10.03 -2.64 -12.05
C ILE A 357 -10.56 -3.65 -13.07
N LEU A 358 -9.91 -4.80 -13.14
CA LEU A 358 -10.23 -5.92 -14.02
C LEU A 358 -10.49 -7.15 -13.13
N LEU A 359 -11.75 -7.56 -13.02
CA LEU A 359 -12.15 -8.70 -12.20
C LEU A 359 -12.39 -9.90 -13.12
N PRO A 360 -11.65 -11.01 -13.01
CA PRO A 360 -12.03 -12.23 -13.68
C PRO A 360 -13.44 -12.65 -13.26
N ALA A 361 -14.33 -12.93 -14.22
CA ALA A 361 -15.75 -13.18 -13.92
C ALA A 361 -16.00 -14.42 -13.03
N VAL A 362 -15.01 -15.29 -12.88
CA VAL A 362 -14.99 -16.46 -11.99
C VAL A 362 -13.64 -16.57 -11.31
N ALA A 363 -13.61 -17.25 -10.15
CA ALA A 363 -12.37 -17.60 -9.46
C ALA A 363 -11.33 -18.21 -10.42
N LEU A 364 -10.08 -17.76 -10.27
CA LEU A 364 -8.95 -18.28 -11.04
C LEU A 364 -8.60 -19.70 -10.57
N GLN A 365 -7.99 -20.49 -11.45
CA GLN A 365 -7.46 -21.79 -11.07
C GLN A 365 -6.25 -21.58 -10.16
N ALA A 366 -6.17 -22.35 -9.07
CA ALA A 366 -4.99 -22.38 -8.19
C ALA A 366 -3.75 -22.86 -8.96
N ASP A 367 -2.56 -22.47 -8.48
CA ASP A 367 -1.27 -22.93 -9.04
C ASP A 367 -1.16 -22.78 -10.56
N THR A 368 -1.71 -21.70 -11.11
CA THR A 368 -1.84 -21.48 -12.56
C THR A 368 -1.18 -20.18 -12.97
N VAL A 369 -0.37 -20.24 -14.03
CA VAL A 369 0.26 -19.05 -14.61
C VAL A 369 -0.71 -18.38 -15.57
N TYR A 370 -0.96 -17.09 -15.32
CA TYR A 370 -1.74 -16.22 -16.19
C TYR A 370 -0.85 -15.16 -16.82
N GLN A 371 -1.19 -14.80 -18.06
CA GLN A 371 -0.64 -13.65 -18.74
C GLN A 371 -1.71 -12.57 -18.84
N ALA A 372 -1.45 -11.42 -18.22
CA ALA A 372 -2.28 -10.24 -18.28
C ALA A 372 -1.69 -9.22 -19.26
N SER A 373 -2.55 -8.46 -19.92
CA SER A 373 -2.13 -7.28 -20.66
C SER A 373 -3.14 -6.16 -20.53
N VAL A 374 -2.64 -4.92 -20.50
CA VAL A 374 -3.45 -3.69 -20.51
C VAL A 374 -2.85 -2.68 -21.48
N LYS A 375 -3.73 -1.91 -22.10
CA LYS A 375 -3.39 -0.70 -22.84
C LYS A 375 -4.32 0.41 -22.38
N LEU A 376 -3.74 1.51 -21.93
CA LEU A 376 -4.40 2.65 -21.32
C LEU A 376 -4.09 3.91 -22.11
N THR A 377 -5.06 4.82 -22.16
CA THR A 377 -4.86 6.21 -22.60
C THR A 377 -5.13 7.13 -21.43
N THR A 378 -4.14 7.90 -21.03
CA THR A 378 -4.21 8.90 -19.97
C THR A 378 -4.39 10.29 -20.57
N ILE A 379 -5.30 11.08 -20.01
CA ILE A 379 -5.61 12.46 -20.37
C ILE A 379 -5.08 13.38 -19.26
N TYR A 380 -4.28 14.36 -19.65
CA TYR A 380 -3.73 15.39 -18.75
C TYR A 380 -4.66 16.61 -18.71
N LYS A 381 -4.54 17.41 -17.65
CA LYS A 381 -5.32 18.64 -17.42
C LYS A 381 -5.14 19.70 -18.52
N ASP A 382 -4.03 19.66 -19.25
CA ASP A 382 -3.74 20.51 -20.42
C ASP A 382 -4.34 19.97 -21.72
N GLY A 383 -5.06 18.84 -21.67
CA GLY A 383 -5.66 18.17 -22.82
C GLY A 383 -4.72 17.22 -23.57
N ARG A 384 -3.44 17.15 -23.20
CA ARG A 384 -2.49 16.18 -23.78
C ARG A 384 -2.91 14.76 -23.43
N THR A 385 -2.58 13.80 -24.29
CA THR A 385 -2.78 12.38 -24.03
C THR A 385 -1.48 11.60 -24.08
N GLN A 386 -1.41 10.50 -23.34
CA GLN A 386 -0.29 9.56 -23.36
C GLN A 386 -0.82 8.12 -23.26
N SER A 387 -0.23 7.23 -24.06
CA SER A 387 -0.51 5.80 -23.99
C SER A 387 0.44 5.11 -23.03
N PHE A 388 -0.10 4.18 -22.25
CA PHE A 388 0.67 3.24 -21.43
C PHE A 388 0.21 1.82 -21.78
N ASP A 389 1.16 0.90 -21.90
CA ASP A 389 0.86 -0.51 -22.10
C ASP A 389 1.77 -1.38 -21.25
N LYS A 390 1.24 -2.52 -20.82
CA LYS A 390 2.00 -3.53 -20.08
C LYS A 390 1.43 -4.91 -20.39
N THR A 391 2.33 -5.87 -20.60
CA THR A 391 2.02 -7.31 -20.63
C THR A 391 2.91 -7.97 -19.60
N TRP A 392 2.31 -8.74 -18.69
CA TRP A 392 3.04 -9.36 -17.58
C TRP A 392 2.44 -10.72 -17.23
N LYS A 393 3.15 -11.45 -16.38
CA LYS A 393 2.69 -12.76 -15.90
C LYS A 393 2.66 -12.80 -14.39
N PHE A 394 1.74 -13.58 -13.86
CA PHE A 394 1.70 -13.95 -12.45
C PHE A 394 1.23 -15.40 -12.31
N ARG A 395 1.48 -16.01 -11.16
CA ARG A 395 0.98 -17.32 -10.78
C ARG A 395 0.04 -17.18 -9.58
N THR A 396 -1.09 -17.86 -9.64
CA THR A 396 -2.00 -17.96 -8.51
C THR A 396 -1.46 -18.89 -7.44
N GLU A 397 -1.83 -18.62 -6.20
CA GLU A 397 -1.44 -19.46 -5.07
C GLU A 397 -1.98 -20.88 -5.19
N PRO A 398 -1.22 -21.89 -4.74
CA PRO A 398 -1.71 -23.26 -4.65
C PRO A 398 -2.72 -23.44 -3.50
N THR A 399 -2.64 -22.64 -2.45
CA THR A 399 -3.56 -22.65 -1.30
C THR A 399 -3.94 -21.23 -0.93
N PRO A 400 -5.23 -20.96 -0.62
CA PRO A 400 -5.68 -19.66 -0.16
C PRO A 400 -4.84 -19.07 0.99
N GLY A 401 -4.45 -17.81 0.86
CA GLY A 401 -3.79 -17.02 1.91
C GLY A 401 -2.28 -17.26 2.06
N ILE A 402 -1.68 -18.12 1.23
CA ILE A 402 -0.25 -18.38 1.32
C ILE A 402 0.59 -17.20 0.84
N GLY A 403 0.07 -16.39 -0.08
CA GLY A 403 0.83 -15.29 -0.67
C GLY A 403 1.26 -14.23 0.34
N SER A 404 0.31 -13.66 1.08
CA SER A 404 0.59 -12.64 2.10
C SER A 404 1.45 -13.20 3.24
N ASP A 405 1.16 -14.41 3.73
CA ASP A 405 1.97 -15.09 4.75
C ASP A 405 3.45 -15.19 4.33
N LYS A 406 3.71 -15.59 3.08
CA LYS A 406 5.08 -15.68 2.52
C LYS A 406 5.71 -14.30 2.38
N LEU A 407 4.96 -13.33 1.89
CA LEU A 407 5.43 -11.98 1.65
C LEU A 407 5.90 -11.31 2.94
N HIS A 408 5.13 -11.44 4.02
CA HIS A 408 5.42 -10.82 5.32
C HIS A 408 6.45 -11.58 6.15
N ALA A 409 6.62 -12.88 5.92
CA ALA A 409 7.63 -13.68 6.61
C ALA A 409 9.06 -13.38 6.13
N ASP A 410 9.27 -13.24 4.83
CA ASP A 410 10.56 -12.88 4.22
C ASP A 410 10.36 -12.27 2.82
N THR A 411 10.16 -10.96 2.79
CA THR A 411 9.94 -10.22 1.54
C THR A 411 11.12 -10.35 0.58
N ASN A 412 12.37 -10.38 1.08
CA ASN A 412 13.54 -10.52 0.21
C ASN A 412 13.57 -11.91 -0.43
N GLY A 413 13.31 -12.96 0.35
CA GLY A 413 13.12 -14.32 -0.16
C GLY A 413 11.97 -14.42 -1.16
N TYR A 414 10.85 -13.75 -0.91
CA TYR A 414 9.71 -13.67 -1.83
C TYR A 414 10.10 -13.02 -3.16
N MET A 415 10.78 -11.87 -3.13
CA MET A 415 11.20 -11.15 -4.33
C MET A 415 12.21 -11.94 -5.18
N LEU A 416 13.05 -12.78 -4.56
CA LEU A 416 13.94 -13.69 -5.29
C LEU A 416 13.15 -14.73 -6.10
N GLN A 417 11.94 -15.11 -5.68
CA GLN A 417 11.08 -16.04 -6.42
C GLN A 417 10.45 -15.37 -7.66
N ILE A 418 10.12 -14.08 -7.57
CA ILE A 418 9.57 -13.28 -8.68
C ILE A 418 10.55 -13.20 -9.85
N GLY A 419 11.82 -12.89 -9.58
CA GLY A 419 12.87 -12.86 -10.62
C GLY A 419 13.11 -14.24 -11.28
N ASN A 420 12.57 -15.29 -10.68
CA ASN A 420 12.64 -16.66 -11.16
C ASN A 420 11.32 -17.18 -11.76
N LEU A 421 10.29 -16.35 -11.95
CA LEU A 421 9.04 -16.76 -12.60
C LEU A 421 9.34 -17.24 -14.03
N GLY A 422 9.38 -18.58 -14.21
CA GLY A 422 9.76 -19.25 -15.44
C GLY A 422 11.09 -20.04 -15.39
N LEU A 423 11.93 -19.81 -14.38
CA LEU A 423 13.14 -20.57 -14.04
C LEU A 423 12.89 -21.63 -12.96
N ILE A 424 12.15 -21.28 -11.90
CA ILE A 424 11.66 -22.25 -10.92
C ILE A 424 10.33 -22.81 -11.46
N ARG A 425 10.46 -23.92 -12.20
CA ARG A 425 9.32 -24.68 -12.74
C ARG A 425 8.82 -25.74 -11.78
N GLN A 426 9.49 -25.93 -10.63
CA GLN A 426 9.18 -26.96 -9.67
C GLN A 426 8.99 -26.37 -8.27
N HIS A 427 7.80 -26.56 -7.70
CA HIS A 427 7.54 -26.30 -6.29
C HIS A 427 8.25 -27.36 -5.46
N SER A 428 8.78 -26.98 -4.29
CA SER A 428 9.33 -27.91 -3.32
C SER A 428 8.54 -27.88 -2.03
N VAL A 429 7.96 -29.02 -1.66
CA VAL A 429 7.31 -29.20 -0.37
C VAL A 429 8.12 -30.16 0.47
N SER A 430 8.46 -29.76 1.69
CA SER A 430 9.14 -30.64 2.65
C SER A 430 8.26 -30.93 3.86
N PHE A 431 8.11 -32.21 4.18
CA PHE A 431 7.42 -32.70 5.37
C PHE A 431 8.45 -33.33 6.29
N GLY A 432 8.78 -32.65 7.40
CA GLY A 432 9.57 -33.25 8.46
C GLY A 432 8.69 -34.22 9.25
N LEU A 433 9.09 -35.49 9.33
CA LEU A 433 8.27 -36.53 9.98
C LEU A 433 8.09 -36.30 11.49
N ASP A 434 9.00 -35.55 12.10
CA ASP A 434 8.96 -35.21 13.52
C ASP A 434 8.47 -33.77 13.77
N ASN A 435 8.07 -33.05 12.71
CA ASN A 435 7.59 -31.68 12.81
C ASN A 435 6.06 -31.63 12.90
N ASN A 436 5.54 -30.49 13.37
CA ASN A 436 4.12 -30.15 13.31
C ASN A 436 3.79 -29.15 12.18
N TYR A 437 4.68 -29.04 11.20
CA TYR A 437 4.57 -28.15 10.06
C TYR A 437 5.23 -28.73 8.79
N TYR A 438 4.77 -28.32 7.62
CA TYR A 438 5.46 -28.54 6.35
C TYR A 438 6.04 -27.23 5.83
N LEU A 439 7.07 -27.31 4.98
CA LEU A 439 7.57 -26.15 4.23
C LEU A 439 7.10 -26.24 2.79
N LEU A 440 6.42 -25.23 2.26
CA LEU A 440 6.15 -25.10 0.82
C LEU A 440 6.96 -23.92 0.29
N ASP A 441 7.93 -24.21 -0.56
CA ASP A 441 8.96 -23.27 -1.05
C ASP A 441 9.57 -22.47 0.10
N GLN A 442 10.07 -23.22 1.11
CA GLN A 442 10.72 -22.74 2.33
C GLN A 442 9.82 -22.07 3.38
N VAL A 443 8.52 -21.89 3.12
CA VAL A 443 7.63 -21.25 4.09
C VAL A 443 6.85 -22.27 4.89
N ARG A 444 6.74 -22.02 6.20
CA ARG A 444 6.18 -22.90 7.21
C ARG A 444 4.65 -22.83 7.26
N PHE A 445 4.00 -23.96 7.08
CA PHE A 445 2.55 -24.14 7.26
C PHE A 445 2.28 -25.14 8.38
N PRO A 446 1.34 -24.85 9.29
CA PRO A 446 0.95 -25.82 10.30
C PRO A 446 0.37 -27.08 9.63
N MET A 447 0.77 -28.25 10.12
CA MET A 447 0.11 -29.49 9.75
C MET A 447 -1.08 -29.72 10.68
N THR A 448 -2.20 -30.15 10.11
CA THR A 448 -3.35 -30.60 10.90
C THR A 448 -2.97 -31.82 11.74
N ARG A 449 -2.09 -32.69 11.20
CA ARG A 449 -1.59 -33.88 11.89
C ARG A 449 -0.11 -34.07 11.68
N THR A 450 0.58 -34.42 12.75
CA THR A 450 1.97 -34.87 12.66
C THR A 450 2.03 -36.17 11.86
N PRO A 451 3.05 -36.34 11.00
CA PRO A 451 3.31 -37.61 10.36
C PRO A 451 3.48 -38.72 11.40
N TYR A 452 3.23 -39.96 10.99
CA TYR A 452 3.48 -41.12 11.84
C TYR A 452 4.24 -42.19 11.07
N ILE A 453 4.86 -43.10 11.81
CA ILE A 453 5.57 -44.26 11.27
C ILE A 453 4.91 -45.53 11.79
N VAL A 454 4.51 -46.42 10.88
CA VAL A 454 4.03 -47.77 11.18
C VAL A 454 4.87 -48.75 10.36
N ASP A 455 5.47 -49.74 11.03
CA ASP A 455 6.30 -50.79 10.41
C ASP A 455 7.38 -50.24 9.46
N GLY A 456 8.04 -49.15 9.87
CA GLY A 456 9.09 -48.49 9.09
C GLY A 456 8.58 -47.71 7.86
N THR A 457 7.26 -47.60 7.68
CA THR A 457 6.64 -46.79 6.64
C THR A 457 6.12 -45.48 7.24
N SER A 458 6.53 -44.36 6.66
CA SER A 458 6.07 -43.03 7.04
C SER A 458 4.77 -42.69 6.32
N PHE A 459 3.83 -42.09 7.04
CA PHE A 459 2.51 -41.71 6.54
C PHE A 459 2.25 -40.21 6.75
N LEU A 460 1.68 -39.58 5.73
CA LEU A 460 1.26 -38.18 5.73
C LEU A 460 -0.25 -38.06 5.62
N TYR A 461 -0.82 -37.02 6.24
CA TYR A 461 -2.25 -36.76 6.12
C TYR A 461 -2.56 -36.23 4.72
N ILE A 462 -3.51 -36.86 4.02
CA ILE A 462 -3.79 -36.53 2.63
C ILE A 462 -4.24 -35.08 2.42
N ARG A 463 -4.91 -34.46 3.40
CA ARG A 463 -5.40 -33.08 3.23
C ARG A 463 -4.30 -32.05 3.38
N ASP A 464 -3.35 -32.24 4.31
CA ASP A 464 -2.17 -31.37 4.44
C ASP A 464 -1.33 -31.45 3.16
N LEU A 465 -1.18 -32.65 2.61
CA LEU A 465 -0.56 -32.87 1.29
C LEU A 465 -1.33 -32.17 0.17
N ALA A 466 -2.65 -32.30 0.13
CA ALA A 466 -3.46 -31.69 -0.91
C ALA A 466 -3.41 -30.16 -0.86
N ALA A 467 -3.46 -29.56 0.33
CA ALA A 467 -3.21 -28.14 0.52
C ALA A 467 -1.82 -27.79 -0.03
N ALA A 468 -0.76 -28.43 0.46
CA ALA A 468 0.60 -28.15 0.03
C ALA A 468 0.82 -28.28 -1.49
N LEU A 469 0.07 -29.15 -2.16
CA LEU A 469 0.19 -29.40 -3.60
C LEU A 469 -0.86 -28.69 -4.45
N GLY A 470 -1.71 -27.84 -3.88
CA GLY A 470 -2.79 -27.15 -4.60
C GLY A 470 -3.81 -28.09 -5.23
N ALA A 471 -4.25 -29.07 -4.46
CA ALA A 471 -5.21 -30.08 -4.84
C ALA A 471 -6.39 -30.12 -3.86
N THR A 472 -7.47 -30.74 -4.31
CA THR A 472 -8.66 -30.97 -3.48
C THR A 472 -8.76 -32.44 -3.11
N VAL A 473 -9.33 -32.71 -1.92
CA VAL A 473 -9.60 -34.08 -1.46
C VAL A 473 -11.05 -34.18 -1.00
N SER A 474 -11.76 -35.16 -1.56
CA SER A 474 -13.08 -35.58 -1.07
C SER A 474 -13.05 -37.03 -0.58
N TRP A 475 -13.99 -37.39 0.29
CA TRP A 475 -14.17 -38.76 0.75
C TRP A 475 -15.35 -39.40 0.02
N ASP A 476 -15.16 -40.61 -0.50
CA ASP A 476 -16.22 -41.46 -1.03
C ASP A 476 -16.46 -42.63 -0.09
N ASP A 477 -17.58 -42.59 0.62
CA ASP A 477 -17.89 -43.59 1.62
C ASP A 477 -18.25 -44.95 1.01
N SER A 478 -18.88 -44.96 -0.17
CA SER A 478 -19.29 -46.19 -0.87
C SER A 478 -18.07 -47.01 -1.32
N ARG A 479 -17.02 -46.30 -1.77
CA ARG A 479 -15.76 -46.90 -2.21
C ARG A 479 -14.72 -46.99 -1.08
N LYS A 480 -15.00 -46.41 0.09
CA LYS A 480 -14.05 -46.25 1.20
C LYS A 480 -12.71 -45.69 0.73
N ALA A 481 -12.77 -44.59 -0.01
CA ALA A 481 -11.63 -44.02 -0.71
C ALA A 481 -11.56 -42.49 -0.57
N ALA A 482 -10.34 -41.95 -0.49
CA ALA A 482 -10.11 -40.54 -0.67
C ALA A 482 -9.84 -40.23 -2.15
N ILE A 483 -10.56 -39.26 -2.70
CA ILE A 483 -10.42 -38.80 -4.08
C ILE A 483 -9.61 -37.51 -4.06
N TYR A 484 -8.36 -37.60 -4.50
CA TYR A 484 -7.48 -36.47 -4.72
C TYR A 484 -7.65 -35.96 -6.15
N LYS A 485 -7.84 -34.66 -6.32
CA LYS A 485 -8.00 -34.03 -7.64
C LYS A 485 -7.12 -32.78 -7.76
N LYS A 486 -6.23 -32.79 -8.77
CA LYS A 486 -5.42 -31.63 -9.19
C LYS A 486 -5.51 -31.52 -10.70
N ASN A 487 -5.96 -30.38 -11.22
CA ASN A 487 -6.16 -30.15 -12.65
C ASN A 487 -6.98 -31.28 -13.32
N ASP A 488 -6.43 -31.92 -14.35
CA ASP A 488 -7.00 -33.05 -15.10
C ASP A 488 -6.74 -34.41 -14.44
N LYS A 489 -5.95 -34.45 -13.36
CA LYS A 489 -5.55 -35.67 -12.69
C LYS A 489 -6.44 -35.97 -11.49
N THR A 490 -7.05 -37.14 -11.51
CA THR A 490 -7.82 -37.70 -10.39
C THR A 490 -7.13 -38.95 -9.88
N VAL A 491 -6.79 -38.97 -8.59
CA VAL A 491 -6.23 -40.15 -7.91
C VAL A 491 -7.21 -40.62 -6.84
N THR A 492 -7.62 -41.89 -6.92
CA THR A 492 -8.45 -42.53 -5.89
C THR A 492 -7.59 -43.41 -5.01
N PHE A 493 -7.54 -43.09 -3.72
CA PHE A 493 -6.80 -43.84 -2.71
C PHE A 493 -7.78 -44.68 -1.87
N PHE A 494 -7.86 -45.98 -2.16
CA PHE A 494 -8.71 -46.90 -1.40
C PHE A 494 -8.08 -47.23 -0.05
N THR A 495 -8.91 -47.30 0.99
CA THR A 495 -8.47 -47.60 2.37
C THR A 495 -8.79 -49.02 2.82
N ASN A 496 -9.56 -49.76 2.01
CA ASN A 496 -10.03 -51.12 2.29
C ASN A 496 -9.43 -52.18 1.35
N ARG A 497 -8.58 -51.79 0.40
CA ARG A 497 -7.99 -52.67 -0.62
C ARG A 497 -6.57 -52.21 -0.97
N ASN A 498 -5.73 -53.14 -1.39
CA ASN A 498 -4.34 -52.90 -1.79
C ASN A 498 -4.19 -52.35 -3.21
N VAL A 499 -5.03 -51.37 -3.58
CA VAL A 499 -5.05 -50.73 -4.90
C VAL A 499 -5.21 -49.21 -4.79
N TYR A 500 -4.78 -48.48 -5.80
CA TYR A 500 -5.12 -47.08 -6.05
C TYR A 500 -5.55 -46.92 -7.51
N ALA A 501 -6.25 -45.84 -7.86
CA ALA A 501 -6.60 -45.56 -9.26
C ALA A 501 -6.11 -44.20 -9.71
N ILE A 502 -5.58 -44.10 -10.93
CA ILE A 502 -5.24 -42.82 -11.60
C ILE A 502 -6.17 -42.68 -12.81
N ASN A 503 -6.93 -41.60 -12.86
CA ASN A 503 -7.91 -41.33 -13.93
C ASN A 503 -8.84 -42.53 -14.21
N GLY A 504 -9.22 -43.25 -13.14
CA GLY A 504 -10.10 -44.43 -13.20
C GLY A 504 -9.40 -45.77 -13.45
N VAL A 505 -8.10 -45.78 -13.79
CA VAL A 505 -7.34 -47.02 -14.01
C VAL A 505 -6.72 -47.50 -12.69
N GLU A 506 -7.03 -48.72 -12.25
CA GLU A 506 -6.51 -49.31 -11.00
C GLU A 506 -5.08 -49.86 -11.14
N TYR A 507 -4.30 -49.71 -10.08
CA TYR A 507 -2.94 -50.20 -9.90
C TYR A 507 -2.80 -50.84 -8.52
N SER A 508 -2.03 -51.94 -8.42
CA SER A 508 -1.75 -52.58 -7.11
C SER A 508 -0.67 -51.84 -6.33
N THR A 509 -0.78 -51.83 -5.00
CA THR A 509 0.24 -51.28 -4.10
C THR A 509 0.49 -52.21 -2.91
N GLY A 510 1.75 -52.35 -2.50
CA GLY A 510 2.13 -53.09 -1.29
C GLY A 510 1.88 -52.31 0.01
N ALA A 511 1.61 -51.00 -0.09
CA ALA A 511 1.27 -50.13 1.03
C ALA A 511 0.06 -49.26 0.60
N PRO A 512 -1.18 -49.62 0.95
CA PRO A 512 -2.35 -48.82 0.65
C PRO A 512 -2.44 -47.58 1.55
N ALA A 513 -3.32 -46.65 1.17
CA ALA A 513 -3.76 -45.63 2.11
C ALA A 513 -4.51 -46.29 3.28
N GLN A 514 -4.45 -45.69 4.46
CA GLN A 514 -5.08 -46.22 5.67
C GLN A 514 -6.03 -45.19 6.27
N LEU A 515 -7.15 -45.67 6.80
CA LEU A 515 -8.04 -44.84 7.61
C LEU A 515 -7.66 -45.03 9.08
N ILE A 516 -7.08 -44.01 9.71
CA ILE A 516 -6.67 -44.02 11.11
C ILE A 516 -7.32 -42.84 11.81
N ASN A 517 -8.07 -43.10 12.90
CA ASN A 517 -8.82 -42.08 13.63
C ASN A 517 -9.66 -41.20 12.69
N GLU A 518 -10.38 -41.83 11.76
CA GLU A 518 -11.21 -41.19 10.73
C GLU A 518 -10.45 -40.32 9.71
N MET A 519 -9.13 -40.43 9.66
CA MET A 519 -8.27 -39.66 8.75
C MET A 519 -7.59 -40.56 7.74
N THR A 520 -7.63 -40.15 6.47
CA THR A 520 -6.92 -40.88 5.41
C THR A 520 -5.46 -40.50 5.40
N MET A 521 -4.63 -41.51 5.65
CA MET A 521 -3.19 -41.38 5.81
C MET A 521 -2.50 -42.13 4.68
N LEU A 522 -1.53 -41.47 4.06
CA LEU A 522 -0.91 -41.87 2.81
C LEU A 522 0.54 -42.27 3.05
N PRO A 523 0.95 -43.49 2.67
CA PRO A 523 2.37 -43.86 2.66
C PRO A 523 3.14 -42.89 1.78
N VAL A 524 4.26 -42.36 2.28
CA VAL A 524 5.11 -41.41 1.53
C VAL A 524 5.52 -41.97 0.16
N ARG A 525 5.83 -43.26 0.09
CA ARG A 525 6.20 -43.94 -1.16
C ARG A 525 5.06 -43.94 -2.18
N LEU A 526 3.80 -43.90 -1.75
CA LEU A 526 2.67 -43.85 -2.68
C LEU A 526 2.56 -42.48 -3.37
N LEU A 527 3.10 -41.42 -2.76
CA LEU A 527 3.12 -40.06 -3.32
C LEU A 527 3.93 -39.99 -4.61
N SER A 528 5.08 -40.67 -4.69
CA SER A 528 5.94 -40.67 -5.88
C SER A 528 5.27 -41.33 -7.08
N PHE A 529 4.49 -42.39 -6.85
CA PHE A 529 3.81 -43.11 -7.93
C PHE A 529 2.54 -42.41 -8.39
N THR A 530 1.86 -41.70 -7.50
CA THR A 530 0.52 -41.19 -7.76
C THR A 530 0.50 -39.75 -8.18
N LEU A 531 1.38 -38.90 -7.64
CA LEU A 531 1.28 -37.45 -7.83
C LEU A 531 2.13 -36.96 -8.99
N GLY A 532 3.11 -37.75 -9.45
CA GLY A 532 4.04 -37.33 -10.50
C GLY A 532 5.11 -36.34 -10.01
N ALA A 533 5.13 -36.07 -8.70
CA ALA A 533 6.19 -35.34 -8.03
C ALA A 533 7.42 -36.25 -7.87
N LYS A 534 8.61 -35.67 -8.01
CA LYS A 534 9.85 -36.31 -7.55
C LYS A 534 9.82 -36.33 -6.03
N VAL A 535 9.95 -37.50 -5.42
CA VAL A 535 9.98 -37.63 -3.95
C VAL A 535 11.38 -38.06 -3.53
N ASP A 536 12.04 -37.21 -2.78
CA ASP A 536 13.30 -37.50 -2.12
C ASP A 536 13.06 -37.65 -0.60
N TYR A 537 13.81 -38.53 0.05
CA TYR A 537 13.78 -38.68 1.52
C TYR A 537 15.17 -38.43 2.08
N VAL A 538 15.27 -37.46 2.98
CA VAL A 538 16.52 -37.10 3.67
C VAL A 538 16.51 -37.77 5.03
N ASP A 539 17.31 -38.83 5.17
CA ASP A 539 17.32 -39.68 6.37
C ASP A 539 17.81 -38.92 7.62
N SER A 540 18.85 -38.09 7.48
CA SER A 540 19.44 -37.34 8.61
C SER A 540 18.47 -36.37 9.27
N THR A 541 17.53 -35.81 8.51
CA THR A 541 16.51 -34.87 8.99
C THR A 541 15.11 -35.48 8.98
N ARG A 542 14.98 -36.78 8.67
CA ARG A 542 13.71 -37.51 8.53
C ARG A 542 12.67 -36.71 7.75
N THR A 543 13.09 -36.19 6.60
CA THR A 543 12.30 -35.22 5.80
C THR A 543 11.95 -35.81 4.45
N VAL A 544 10.67 -35.72 4.08
CA VAL A 544 10.17 -36.03 2.75
C VAL A 544 10.16 -34.75 1.94
N ILE A 545 10.83 -34.72 0.79
CA ILE A 545 10.85 -33.59 -0.13
C ILE A 545 10.10 -34.00 -1.39
N LEU A 546 9.05 -33.27 -1.74
CA LEU A 546 8.29 -33.39 -2.98
C LEU A 546 8.71 -32.23 -3.88
N SER A 547 9.24 -32.51 -5.06
CA SER A 547 9.49 -31.52 -6.10
C SER A 547 8.54 -31.76 -7.28
N TYR A 548 7.73 -30.78 -7.67
CA TYR A 548 6.71 -30.93 -8.72
C TYR A 548 6.59 -29.72 -9.63
#